data_AF-A0A428K1W5-F1
#
_entry.id   AF-A0A428K1W5-F1
#
_cell.length_a   1.000
_cell.length_b   1.000
_cell.length_c   1.000
_cell.angle_alpha   90.00
_cell.angle_beta   90.00
_cell.angle_gamma   90.00
#
_symmetry.space_group_name_H-M   'P 1'
#
loop_
_entity.id
_entity.type
_entity.pdbx_description
1 polymer ?
#
loop_
_entity_poly.entity_id
_entity_poly.type
_entity_poly.pdbx_seq_one_letter_code
_entity_poly.pdbx_strand_id
1 'polypeptide(L)'
;MMEQHFKIHKPYGYLSQFVNNQNKRRNKKLLGELGEFPENTMAIGRLDETSEGLLLLTTCGKTSHYINSSKVEKEYLAQVDGVITENALNQLKTGVTISINGKPYQTKPCQVTTNINPNHFPIEKRHVRDSRHGPTSWVSITLTEGKFRQVRKMTAKVGFPTLRLVRVRIGNIHLDLNPGKHKPLQENELPNE
;
A
#
# COMPACT_ATOMS: atom_id res chain seq x y z
N MET A 1 29.59 3.23 4.67
CA MET A 1 28.54 4.28 4.78
C MET A 1 27.50 3.79 5.76
N MET A 2 26.96 4.68 6.58
CA MET A 2 25.87 4.33 7.50
C MET A 2 24.59 4.08 6.69
N GLU A 3 23.88 3.01 7.00
CA GLU A 3 22.59 2.70 6.37
C GLU A 3 21.58 3.77 6.77
N GLN A 4 20.74 4.18 5.81
CA GLN A 4 19.75 5.23 6.03
C GLN A 4 18.38 4.74 5.62
N HIS A 5 17.41 4.98 6.49
CA HIS A 5 16.04 4.52 6.34
C HIS A 5 15.08 5.67 6.54
N PHE A 6 13.98 5.65 5.80
CA PHE A 6 12.93 6.64 5.92
C PHE A 6 11.58 5.96 5.83
N LYS A 7 10.58 6.55 6.47
CA LYS A 7 9.19 6.33 6.06
C LYS A 7 8.62 7.58 5.45
N ILE A 8 7.76 7.37 4.47
CA ILE A 8 7.08 8.42 3.72
C ILE A 8 5.60 8.10 3.59
N HIS A 9 4.76 9.14 3.66
CA HIS A 9 3.40 9.05 3.17
C HIS A 9 3.41 9.35 1.67
N LYS A 10 3.51 8.31 0.83
CA LYS A 10 3.47 8.45 -0.62
C LYS A 10 2.09 8.98 -1.05
N PRO A 11 1.99 10.14 -1.72
CA PRO A 11 0.72 10.64 -2.22
C PRO A 11 0.18 9.83 -3.41
N TYR A 12 -1.11 9.99 -3.67
CA TYR A 12 -1.72 9.58 -4.93
C TYR A 12 -1.07 10.30 -6.13
N GLY A 13 -0.89 9.58 -7.25
CA GLY A 13 -0.31 10.11 -8.48
C GLY A 13 1.22 10.03 -8.56
N TYR A 14 1.89 9.63 -7.48
CA TYR A 14 3.34 9.42 -7.47
C TYR A 14 3.70 7.98 -7.86
N LEU A 15 4.81 7.79 -8.57
CA LEU A 15 5.41 6.47 -8.77
C LEU A 15 6.29 6.10 -7.57
N SER A 16 6.33 4.81 -7.22
CA SER A 16 7.25 4.31 -6.18
C SER A 16 8.67 4.15 -6.73
N GLN A 17 9.24 5.21 -7.32
CA GLN A 17 10.53 5.22 -8.02
C GLN A 17 11.23 6.58 -7.84
N PHE A 18 12.56 6.56 -7.83
CA PHE A 18 13.40 7.77 -7.82
C PHE A 18 13.89 8.19 -9.20
N VAL A 19 14.05 7.22 -10.11
CA VAL A 19 14.50 7.44 -11.49
C VAL A 19 13.43 6.97 -12.46
N ASN A 20 13.14 7.80 -13.47
CA ASN A 20 12.22 7.44 -14.53
C ASN A 20 12.97 6.81 -15.70
N ASN A 21 13.10 5.48 -15.69
CA ASN A 21 13.76 4.73 -16.78
C ASN A 21 12.90 4.62 -18.05
N GLN A 22 11.68 5.18 -18.06
CA GLN A 22 10.79 5.12 -19.22
C GLN A 22 10.81 6.46 -19.98
N ASN A 23 11.66 6.54 -21.01
CA ASN A 23 11.80 7.68 -21.95
C ASN A 23 10.48 8.23 -22.54
N LYS A 24 9.35 7.51 -22.40
CA LYS A 24 8.04 7.90 -22.93
C LYS A 24 7.12 8.65 -21.96
N ARG A 25 7.44 8.77 -20.67
CA ARG A 25 6.51 9.34 -19.66
C ARG A 25 7.12 10.57 -18.99
N ARG A 26 7.16 11.70 -19.71
CA ARG A 26 7.85 12.94 -19.27
C ARG A 26 7.24 13.65 -18.05
N ASN A 27 6.02 13.32 -17.62
CA ASN A 27 5.28 14.08 -16.59
C ASN A 27 4.83 13.23 -15.39
N LYS A 28 5.64 12.26 -14.94
CA LYS A 28 5.30 11.43 -13.77
C LYS A 28 5.99 11.97 -12.53
N LYS A 29 5.21 12.12 -11.44
CA LYS A 29 5.73 12.52 -10.14
C LYS A 29 6.49 11.38 -9.49
N LEU A 30 7.72 11.63 -9.05
CA LEU A 30 8.63 10.63 -8.47
C LEU A 30 8.85 10.87 -6.97
N LEU A 31 9.36 9.85 -6.27
CA LEU A 31 9.64 9.96 -4.83
C LEU A 31 10.70 11.02 -4.51
N GLY A 32 11.66 11.22 -5.41
CA GLY A 32 12.71 12.24 -5.25
C GLY A 32 12.19 13.68 -5.26
N GLU A 33 10.96 13.93 -5.72
CA GLU A 33 10.32 15.25 -5.63
C GLU A 33 9.76 15.54 -4.23
N LEU A 34 9.71 14.54 -3.34
CA LEU A 34 9.10 14.66 -2.01
C LEU A 34 10.12 15.02 -0.91
N GLY A 35 11.40 15.16 -1.26
CA GLY A 35 12.46 15.48 -0.32
C GLY A 35 13.85 15.14 -0.85
N GLU A 36 14.86 15.52 -0.08
CA GLU A 36 16.23 15.11 -0.32
C GLU A 36 16.47 13.74 0.30
N PHE A 37 16.96 12.81 -0.51
CA PHE A 37 17.29 11.46 -0.08
C PHE A 37 18.72 11.12 -0.49
N PRO A 38 19.43 10.29 0.28
CA PRO A 38 20.77 9.84 -0.08
C PRO A 38 20.81 9.18 -1.47
N GLU A 39 21.97 9.26 -2.10
CA GLU A 39 22.24 8.47 -3.31
C GLU A 39 21.99 6.97 -3.03
N ASN A 40 21.51 6.24 -4.04
CA ASN A 40 21.13 4.83 -3.96
C ASN A 40 19.93 4.51 -3.05
N THR A 41 19.17 5.51 -2.60
CA THR A 41 17.89 5.28 -1.90
C THR A 41 16.92 4.50 -2.80
N MET A 42 16.32 3.45 -2.26
CA MET A 42 15.31 2.64 -2.94
C MET A 42 14.03 2.51 -2.11
N ALA A 43 12.91 2.33 -2.80
CA ALA A 43 11.65 1.99 -2.15
C ALA A 43 11.62 0.53 -1.71
N ILE A 44 11.17 0.27 -0.48
CA ILE A 44 10.91 -1.08 0.03
C ILE A 44 9.54 -1.54 -0.48
N GLY A 45 9.58 -2.29 -1.57
CA GLY A 45 8.38 -2.71 -2.29
C GLY A 45 7.78 -1.54 -3.07
N ARG A 46 6.52 -1.68 -3.49
CA ARG A 46 5.86 -0.68 -4.34
C ARG A 46 4.41 -0.47 -3.93
N LEU A 47 3.98 0.79 -4.01
CA LEU A 47 2.59 1.18 -4.15
C LEU A 47 2.35 1.61 -5.60
N ASP A 48 1.18 1.24 -6.14
CA ASP A 48 0.77 1.71 -7.46
C ASP A 48 0.69 3.24 -7.52
N GLU A 49 0.75 3.80 -8.72
CA GLU A 49 0.53 5.24 -8.96
C GLU A 49 -0.79 5.72 -8.34
N THR A 50 -1.83 4.88 -8.44
CA THR A 50 -3.18 5.18 -7.95
C THR A 50 -3.43 4.78 -6.50
N SER A 51 -2.39 4.34 -5.78
CA SER A 51 -2.43 3.98 -4.37
C SER A 51 -1.55 4.94 -3.55
N GLU A 52 -1.85 5.08 -2.27
CA GLU A 52 -1.19 6.03 -1.38
C GLU A 52 -0.87 5.39 -0.02
N GLY A 53 -0.29 6.18 0.88
CA GLY A 53 0.01 5.76 2.26
C GLY A 53 1.47 5.42 2.50
N LEU A 54 1.70 4.63 3.53
CA LEU A 54 3.01 4.30 4.08
C LEU A 54 3.89 3.57 3.05
N LEU A 55 5.06 4.11 2.77
CA LEU A 55 6.14 3.47 2.04
C LEU A 55 7.42 3.65 2.83
N LEU A 56 8.25 2.61 2.89
CA LEU A 56 9.58 2.71 3.49
C LEU A 56 10.62 2.87 2.38
N LEU A 57 11.68 3.60 2.69
CA LEU A 57 12.82 3.84 1.84
C LEU A 57 14.08 3.39 2.58
N THR A 58 15.07 2.89 1.85
CA THR A 58 16.32 2.41 2.44
C THR A 58 17.47 2.55 1.45
N THR A 59 18.70 2.69 1.97
CA THR A 59 19.92 2.49 1.18
C THR A 59 20.47 1.06 1.30
N CYS A 60 19.86 0.20 2.12
CA CYS A 60 20.26 -1.19 2.35
C CYS A 60 19.35 -2.21 1.67
N GLY A 61 19.92 -2.99 0.75
CA GLY A 61 19.21 -4.05 0.03
C GLY A 61 18.73 -5.20 0.91
N LYS A 62 19.46 -5.52 1.99
CA LYS A 62 19.09 -6.60 2.94
C LYS A 62 17.79 -6.27 3.68
N THR A 63 17.69 -5.06 4.22
CA THR A 63 16.47 -4.52 4.84
C THR A 63 15.29 -4.54 3.87
N SER A 64 15.52 -4.11 2.62
CA SER A 64 14.49 -4.14 1.57
C SER A 64 13.99 -5.57 1.31
N HIS A 65 14.91 -6.53 1.19
CA HIS A 65 14.57 -7.93 0.95
C HIS A 65 13.77 -8.53 2.13
N TYR A 66 14.22 -8.29 3.37
CA TYR A 66 13.55 -8.78 4.57
C TYR A 66 12.11 -8.26 4.69
N ILE A 67 11.91 -6.95 4.57
CA ILE A 67 10.58 -6.34 4.70
C ILE A 67 9.65 -6.74 3.54
N ASN A 68 10.18 -7.04 2.36
CA ASN A 68 9.39 -7.58 1.24
C ASN A 68 9.10 -9.08 1.35
N SER A 69 9.73 -9.80 2.28
CA SER A 69 9.44 -11.21 2.54
C SER A 69 8.02 -11.41 3.10
N SER A 70 7.63 -12.68 3.27
CA SER A 70 6.36 -13.01 3.91
C SER A 70 6.37 -12.97 5.43
N LYS A 71 7.49 -12.58 6.05
CA LYS A 71 7.59 -12.43 7.50
C LYS A 71 6.99 -11.09 7.99
N VAL A 72 6.91 -10.09 7.11
CA VAL A 72 6.47 -8.74 7.47
C VAL A 72 5.11 -8.41 6.87
N GLU A 73 4.12 -8.29 7.76
CA GLU A 73 2.76 -7.90 7.43
C GLU A 73 2.65 -6.49 6.86
N LYS A 74 1.66 -6.29 6.00
CA LYS A 74 1.31 -4.99 5.41
C LYS A 74 -0.20 -4.82 5.48
N GLU A 75 -0.64 -3.74 6.12
CA GLU A 75 -2.06 -3.45 6.30
C GLU A 75 -2.53 -2.36 5.35
N TYR A 76 -3.66 -2.61 4.69
CA TYR A 76 -4.24 -1.72 3.71
C TYR A 76 -5.68 -1.38 4.09
N LEU A 77 -6.01 -0.10 4.05
CA LEU A 77 -7.39 0.36 4.00
C LEU A 77 -7.84 0.46 2.55
N ALA A 78 -8.87 -0.31 2.20
CA ALA A 78 -9.52 -0.26 0.91
C ALA A 78 -10.92 0.36 1.08
N GLN A 79 -11.17 1.45 0.36
CA GLN A 79 -12.53 1.94 0.13
C GLN A 79 -13.08 1.21 -1.09
N VAL A 80 -14.16 0.47 -0.91
CA VAL A 80 -14.77 -0.35 -1.97
C VAL A 80 -16.10 0.22 -2.44
N ASP A 81 -16.46 -0.11 -3.68
CA ASP A 81 -17.77 0.15 -4.25
C ASP A 81 -18.83 -0.75 -3.59
N GLY A 82 -19.81 -0.16 -2.93
CA GLY A 82 -20.85 -0.87 -2.19
C GLY A 82 -20.56 -1.05 -0.69
N VAL A 83 -21.54 -1.60 0.02
CA VAL A 83 -21.39 -2.06 1.41
C VAL A 83 -20.93 -3.51 1.38
N ILE A 84 -19.68 -3.76 1.76
CA ILE A 84 -19.11 -5.10 1.71
C ILE A 84 -19.87 -6.08 2.62
N THR A 85 -20.24 -7.24 2.07
CA THR A 85 -21.06 -8.22 2.77
C THR A 85 -20.22 -9.19 3.59
N GLU A 86 -20.81 -9.81 4.62
CA GLU A 86 -20.15 -10.84 5.42
C GLU A 86 -19.63 -12.02 4.58
N ASN A 87 -20.40 -12.44 3.57
CA ASN A 87 -19.97 -13.48 2.64
C ASN A 87 -18.69 -13.07 1.88
N ALA A 88 -18.62 -11.83 1.39
CA ALA A 88 -17.43 -11.32 0.72
C ALA A 88 -16.23 -11.23 1.68
N LEU A 89 -16.45 -10.79 2.93
CA LEU A 89 -15.41 -10.77 3.96
C LEU A 89 -14.87 -12.18 4.24
N ASN A 90 -15.74 -13.18 4.36
CA ASN A 90 -15.34 -14.56 4.59
C ASN A 90 -14.51 -15.11 3.42
N GLN A 91 -14.91 -14.83 2.18
CA GLN A 91 -14.11 -15.19 1.00
C GLN A 91 -12.72 -14.52 1.00
N LEU A 92 -12.63 -13.24 1.35
CA LEU A 92 -11.34 -12.56 1.46
C LEU A 92 -10.46 -13.17 2.56
N LYS A 93 -11.04 -13.51 3.72
CA LYS A 93 -10.32 -14.14 4.85
C LYS A 93 -9.76 -15.52 4.48
N THR A 94 -10.53 -16.35 3.78
CA THR A 94 -10.11 -17.70 3.37
C THR A 94 -9.20 -17.71 2.14
N GLY A 95 -9.23 -16.63 1.37
CA GLY A 95 -8.42 -16.42 0.17
C GLY A 95 -9.22 -16.66 -1.12
N VAL A 96 -8.89 -15.90 -2.16
CA VAL A 96 -9.60 -15.90 -3.44
C VAL A 96 -8.65 -16.09 -4.62
N THR A 97 -9.13 -16.72 -5.69
CA THR A 97 -8.38 -16.86 -6.93
C THR A 97 -8.39 -15.56 -7.72
N ILE A 98 -7.21 -14.95 -7.91
CA ILE A 98 -6.99 -13.75 -8.72
C ILE A 98 -6.06 -14.05 -9.90
N SER A 99 -6.06 -13.18 -10.92
CA SER A 99 -5.09 -13.31 -12.04
C SER A 99 -3.80 -12.55 -11.73
N ILE A 100 -2.66 -13.22 -11.76
CA ILE A 100 -1.31 -12.66 -11.66
C ILE A 100 -0.52 -13.06 -12.90
N ASN A 101 -0.04 -12.08 -13.66
CA ASN A 101 0.70 -12.29 -14.91
C ASN A 101 -0.02 -13.25 -15.88
N GLY A 102 -1.34 -13.11 -16.00
CA GLY A 102 -2.18 -13.94 -16.86
C GLY A 102 -2.51 -15.33 -16.30
N LYS A 103 -1.99 -15.70 -15.12
CA LYS A 103 -2.20 -17.01 -14.51
C LYS A 103 -3.08 -16.93 -13.25
N PRO A 104 -3.91 -17.94 -12.96
CA PRO A 104 -4.65 -17.99 -11.71
C PRO A 104 -3.68 -18.12 -10.53
N TYR A 105 -3.98 -17.41 -9.46
CA TYR A 105 -3.23 -17.42 -8.20
C TYR A 105 -4.21 -17.41 -7.04
N GLN A 106 -4.14 -18.44 -6.19
CA GLN A 106 -4.88 -18.47 -4.93
C GLN A 106 -4.15 -17.62 -3.89
N THR A 107 -4.80 -16.59 -3.37
CA THR A 107 -4.21 -15.77 -2.31
C THR A 107 -4.14 -16.54 -1.00
N LYS A 108 -3.17 -16.20 -0.15
CA LYS A 108 -3.11 -16.76 1.20
C LYS A 108 -4.31 -16.25 2.03
N PRO A 109 -4.75 -17.01 3.05
CA PRO A 109 -5.65 -16.50 4.07
C PRO A 109 -5.10 -15.22 4.68
N CYS A 110 -5.99 -14.30 5.04
CA CYS A 110 -5.59 -12.97 5.51
C CYS A 110 -6.56 -12.43 6.57
N GLN A 111 -6.10 -11.44 7.33
CA GLN A 111 -6.97 -10.74 8.27
C GLN A 111 -7.74 -9.65 7.54
N VAL A 112 -9.04 -9.59 7.81
CA VAL A 112 -9.97 -8.62 7.20
C VAL A 112 -10.88 -8.08 8.29
N THR A 113 -10.90 -6.77 8.47
CA THR A 113 -11.74 -6.08 9.47
C THR A 113 -12.55 -4.95 8.82
N THR A 114 -13.76 -4.73 9.34
CA THR A 114 -14.68 -3.66 8.94
C THR A 114 -14.79 -2.62 10.04
N ASN A 115 -15.74 -1.68 9.92
CA ASN A 115 -15.96 -0.58 10.87
C ASN A 115 -14.72 0.30 11.08
N ILE A 116 -13.94 0.46 10.00
CA ILE A 116 -12.78 1.33 10.00
C ILE A 116 -13.23 2.77 9.89
N ASN A 117 -12.79 3.61 10.83
CA ASN A 117 -12.88 5.05 10.70
C ASN A 117 -11.62 5.57 9.96
N PRO A 118 -11.71 5.96 8.68
CA PRO A 118 -10.56 6.47 7.93
C PRO A 118 -9.97 7.76 8.53
N ASN A 119 -10.75 8.51 9.32
CA ASN A 119 -10.31 9.75 9.96
C ASN A 119 -9.27 9.53 11.07
N HIS A 120 -9.06 8.30 11.53
CA HIS A 120 -7.98 7.97 12.47
C HIS A 120 -6.60 7.97 11.80
N PHE A 121 -6.55 8.03 10.47
CA PHE A 121 -5.32 8.05 9.71
C PHE A 121 -5.11 9.43 9.07
N PRO A 122 -3.85 9.87 8.89
CA PRO A 122 -3.53 11.16 8.29
C PRO A 122 -3.72 11.13 6.76
N ILE A 123 -4.91 10.74 6.29
CA ILE A 123 -5.24 10.61 4.88
C ILE A 123 -6.14 11.78 4.45
N GLU A 124 -5.77 12.44 3.36
CA GLU A 124 -6.54 13.57 2.85
C GLU A 124 -7.93 13.13 2.39
N LYS A 125 -8.92 14.02 2.56
CA LYS A 125 -10.22 13.85 1.91
C LYS A 125 -10.02 14.05 0.41
N ARG A 126 -10.43 13.06 -0.36
CA ARG A 126 -10.38 13.10 -1.81
C ARG A 126 -11.74 12.72 -2.36
N HIS A 127 -12.17 13.40 -3.42
CA HIS A 127 -13.31 12.96 -4.18
C HIS A 127 -12.97 11.62 -4.87
N VAL A 128 -13.64 10.57 -4.44
CA VAL A 128 -13.46 9.22 -4.99
C VAL A 128 -14.60 8.87 -5.93
N ARG A 129 -15.83 9.25 -5.57
CA ARG A 129 -17.04 9.00 -6.36
C ARG A 129 -18.18 9.92 -5.93
N ASP A 130 -19.07 10.21 -6.87
CA ASP A 130 -20.35 10.88 -6.63
C ASP A 130 -21.33 9.98 -5.86
N SER A 131 -22.12 10.57 -4.95
CA SER A 131 -23.09 9.86 -4.10
C SER A 131 -24.21 9.20 -4.90
N ARG A 132 -24.49 9.66 -6.12
CA ARG A 132 -25.49 9.06 -7.02
C ARG A 132 -25.16 7.64 -7.46
N HIS A 133 -23.89 7.24 -7.36
CA HIS A 133 -23.45 5.91 -7.78
C HIS A 133 -23.49 4.86 -6.65
N GLY A 134 -24.19 5.15 -5.56
CA GLY A 134 -24.39 4.20 -4.46
C GLY A 134 -23.36 4.34 -3.33
N PRO A 135 -23.54 3.55 -2.26
CA PRO A 135 -22.72 3.65 -1.07
C PRO A 135 -21.29 3.14 -1.30
N THR A 136 -20.40 3.51 -0.39
CA THR A 136 -19.05 2.94 -0.30
C THR A 136 -18.81 2.49 1.13
N SER A 137 -17.94 1.50 1.32
CA SER A 137 -17.53 1.04 2.64
C SER A 137 -16.02 0.88 2.72
N TRP A 138 -15.48 0.94 3.93
CA TRP A 138 -14.07 0.71 4.21
C TRP A 138 -13.84 -0.67 4.80
N VAL A 139 -12.77 -1.31 4.34
CA VAL A 139 -12.27 -2.59 4.86
C VAL A 139 -10.77 -2.49 5.06
N SER A 140 -10.27 -2.98 6.20
CA SER A 140 -8.83 -3.20 6.40
C SER A 140 -8.47 -4.62 5.98
N ILE A 141 -7.38 -4.78 5.25
CA ILE A 141 -6.86 -6.05 4.77
C ILE A 141 -5.35 -6.13 5.09
N THR A 142 -4.96 -7.11 5.88
CA THR A 142 -3.56 -7.35 6.27
C THR A 142 -2.99 -8.54 5.52
N LEU A 143 -1.94 -8.32 4.74
CA LEU A 143 -1.30 -9.33 3.89
C LEU A 143 0.15 -9.57 4.31
N THR A 144 0.58 -10.83 4.22
CA THR A 144 1.99 -11.26 4.27
C THR A 144 2.56 -11.53 2.88
N GLU A 145 1.90 -11.04 1.84
CA GLU A 145 2.35 -11.14 0.46
C GLU A 145 2.10 -9.85 -0.31
N GLY A 146 2.78 -9.68 -1.44
CA GLY A 146 2.77 -8.45 -2.23
C GLY A 146 2.65 -8.70 -3.73
N LYS A 147 1.58 -9.36 -4.19
CA LYS A 147 1.35 -9.57 -5.63
C LYS A 147 0.88 -8.28 -6.31
N PHE A 148 1.11 -8.17 -7.64
CA PHE A 148 0.73 -6.99 -8.41
C PHE A 148 -0.78 -6.72 -8.33
N ARG A 149 -1.14 -5.57 -7.76
CA ARG A 149 -2.53 -5.10 -7.53
C ARG A 149 -3.38 -6.06 -6.70
N GLN A 150 -2.76 -6.81 -5.79
CA GLN A 150 -3.41 -7.90 -5.07
C GLN A 150 -4.73 -7.49 -4.41
N VAL A 151 -4.71 -6.50 -3.50
CA VAL A 151 -5.92 -6.04 -2.78
C VAL A 151 -7.04 -5.63 -3.74
N ARG A 152 -6.70 -4.88 -4.80
CA ARG A 152 -7.68 -4.43 -5.80
C ARG A 152 -8.31 -5.59 -6.56
N LYS A 153 -7.51 -6.62 -6.88
CA LYS A 153 -8.00 -7.83 -7.55
C LYS A 153 -8.85 -8.69 -6.62
N MET A 154 -8.45 -8.83 -5.34
CA MET A 154 -9.19 -9.60 -4.34
C MET A 154 -10.57 -9.00 -4.10
N THR A 155 -10.64 -7.71 -3.82
CA THR A 155 -11.91 -7.00 -3.57
C THR A 155 -12.82 -6.99 -4.80
N ALA A 156 -12.27 -6.78 -6.01
CA ALA A 156 -13.04 -6.91 -7.26
C ALA A 156 -13.56 -8.35 -7.48
N LYS A 157 -12.78 -9.37 -7.13
CA LYS A 157 -13.17 -10.79 -7.28
C LYS A 157 -14.39 -11.16 -6.43
N VAL A 158 -14.54 -10.55 -5.27
CA VAL A 158 -15.71 -10.74 -4.38
C VAL A 158 -16.86 -9.77 -4.68
N GLY A 159 -16.77 -8.99 -5.76
CA GLY A 159 -17.85 -8.11 -6.21
C GLY A 159 -17.78 -6.66 -5.69
N PHE A 160 -16.72 -6.27 -5.00
CA PHE A 160 -16.56 -4.95 -4.37
C PHE A 160 -15.28 -4.26 -4.85
N PRO A 161 -15.20 -3.76 -6.10
CA PRO A 161 -13.97 -3.14 -6.62
C PRO A 161 -13.40 -2.03 -5.73
N THR A 162 -12.09 -2.03 -5.52
CA THR A 162 -11.41 -0.98 -4.75
C THR A 162 -11.39 0.36 -5.51
N LEU A 163 -11.99 1.38 -4.92
CA LEU A 163 -11.97 2.76 -5.39
C LEU A 163 -10.72 3.51 -4.90
N ARG A 164 -10.41 3.38 -3.60
CA ARG A 164 -9.26 4.03 -2.94
C ARG A 164 -8.48 3.00 -2.14
N LEU A 165 -7.15 3.07 -2.17
CA LEU A 165 -6.28 2.14 -1.48
C LEU A 165 -5.16 2.89 -0.76
N VAL A 166 -5.09 2.72 0.56
CA VAL A 166 -4.08 3.32 1.41
C VAL A 166 -3.37 2.21 2.19
N ARG A 167 -2.03 2.14 2.12
CA ARG A 167 -1.28 1.30 3.07
C ARG A 167 -1.06 2.08 4.36
N VAL A 168 -1.48 1.53 5.50
CA VAL A 168 -1.42 2.24 6.79
C VAL A 168 -0.39 1.66 7.75
N ARG A 169 0.08 0.41 7.51
CA ARG A 169 1.07 -0.25 8.37
C ARG A 169 1.98 -1.18 7.58
N ILE A 170 3.24 -1.27 8.03
CA ILE A 170 4.23 -2.27 7.59
C ILE A 170 4.91 -2.79 8.86
N GLY A 171 4.67 -4.05 9.22
CA GLY A 171 5.14 -4.61 10.50
C GLY A 171 4.62 -3.79 11.70
N ASN A 172 5.55 -3.29 12.51
CA ASN A 172 5.33 -2.39 13.65
C ASN A 172 5.25 -0.90 13.26
N ILE A 173 5.59 -0.52 12.02
CA ILE A 173 5.61 0.87 11.57
C ILE A 173 4.23 1.28 11.07
N HIS A 174 3.70 2.35 11.66
CA HIS A 174 2.40 2.92 11.33
C HIS A 174 2.52 4.23 10.55
N LEU A 175 1.48 4.51 9.76
CA LEU A 175 1.30 5.78 9.05
C LEU A 175 0.87 6.86 10.05
N ASP A 176 1.76 7.82 10.28
CA ASP A 176 1.60 8.95 11.22
C ASP A 176 2.02 10.29 10.58
N LEU A 177 2.15 10.33 9.24
CA LEU A 177 2.61 11.47 8.47
C LEU A 177 1.51 11.97 7.54
N ASN A 178 1.42 13.28 7.35
CA ASN A 178 0.59 13.88 6.30
C ASN A 178 1.12 13.51 4.90
N PRO A 179 0.26 13.50 3.85
CA PRO A 179 0.69 13.17 2.50
C PRO A 179 1.90 13.98 2.04
N GLY A 180 2.86 13.30 1.41
CA GLY A 180 4.08 13.88 0.88
C GLY A 180 5.16 14.15 1.92
N LYS A 181 4.86 13.98 3.22
CA LYS A 181 5.85 14.10 4.29
C LYS A 181 6.60 12.78 4.48
N HIS A 182 7.87 12.92 4.84
CA HIS A 182 8.78 11.83 5.16
C HIS A 182 9.50 12.12 6.49
N LYS A 183 9.98 11.06 7.14
CA LYS A 183 10.83 11.16 8.34
C LYS A 183 11.90 10.06 8.31
N PRO A 184 13.11 10.31 8.82
CA PRO A 184 14.12 9.27 9.00
C PRO A 184 13.61 8.22 10.01
N LEU A 185 14.11 7.00 9.86
CA LEU A 185 13.90 5.88 10.77
C LEU A 185 15.24 5.36 11.27
N GLN A 186 15.28 5.00 12.55
CA GLN A 186 16.39 4.28 13.15
C GLN A 186 16.26 2.77 12.89
N GLU A 187 17.38 2.06 12.90
CA GLU A 187 17.42 0.61 12.64
C GLU A 187 16.53 -0.20 13.60
N ASN A 188 16.45 0.23 14.87
CA ASN A 188 15.63 -0.41 15.89
C ASN A 188 14.11 -0.18 15.70
N GLU A 189 13.71 0.76 14.84
CA GLU A 189 12.30 0.97 14.48
C GLU A 189 11.84 0.06 13.35
N LEU A 190 12.78 -0.51 12.57
CA LEU A 190 12.45 -1.37 11.44
C LEU A 190 11.92 -2.73 11.92
N PRO A 191 11.05 -3.38 11.13
CA PRO A 191 10.75 -4.78 11.34
C PRO A 191 12.03 -5.58 11.21
N ASN A 192 12.37 -6.33 12.26
CA ASN A 192 13.58 -7.15 12.36
C ASN A 192 13.21 -8.63 12.48
N GLU A 193 14.19 -9.53 12.33
CA GLU A 193 14.01 -10.99 12.50
C GLU A 193 13.67 -11.41 13.92
#